data_AF-A0A9D6EQJ2-F1
#
_entry.id   AF-A0A9D6EQJ2-F1
#
_cell.length_a   1.000
_cell.length_b   1.000
_cell.length_c   1.000
_cell.angle_alpha   90.00
_cell.angle_beta   90.00
_cell.angle_gamma   90.00
#
_symmetry.space_group_name_H-M   'P 1'
#
loop_
_entity.id
_entity.type
_entity.pdbx_description
1 polymer ?
#
loop_
_entity_poly.entity_id
_entity_poly.type
_entity_poly.pdbx_seq_one_letter_code
_entity_poly.pdbx_strand_id
1 'polypeptide(L)' 'MMNVSGAMDHLKTHLKYPATKADLVAACNNLSDFSEEDKKEFMEKLPEGTYNSADDVIKALGWQQTPPQA' A
#
# COMPACT_ATOMS: atom_id res chain seq x y z
N MET A 1 9.36 7.72 8.10
CA MET A 1 9.66 6.90 6.91
C MET A 1 8.77 5.69 7.00
N MET A 2 7.84 5.55 6.06
CA MET A 2 6.96 4.39 6.04
C MET A 2 7.75 3.09 5.95
N ASN A 3 7.35 2.10 6.75
CA ASN A 3 7.89 0.75 6.65
C ASN A 3 7.33 0.07 5.38
N VAL A 4 7.90 0.44 4.23
CA VAL A 4 7.49 -0.02 2.90
C VAL A 4 7.57 -1.56 2.82
N SER A 5 8.62 -2.17 3.38
CA SER A 5 8.76 -3.62 3.40
C SER A 5 7.65 -4.33 4.16
N GLY A 6 7.29 -3.83 5.35
CA GLY A 6 6.16 -4.35 6.13
C GLY A 6 4.82 -4.16 5.43
N ALA A 7 4.64 -3.03 4.75
CA ALA A 7 3.41 -2.75 4.01
C ALA A 7 3.28 -3.66 2.78
N MET A 8 4.38 -3.88 2.05
CA MET A 8 4.43 -4.82 0.93
C MET A 8 4.11 -6.26 1.36
N ASP A 9 4.63 -6.72 2.49
CA ASP A 9 4.30 -8.04 3.02
C ASP A 9 2.81 -8.14 3.32
N HIS A 10 2.26 -7.16 4.05
CA HIS A 10 0.84 -7.15 4.40
C HIS A 10 -0.09 -7.17 3.18
N LEU A 11 0.25 -6.39 2.15
CA LEU A 11 -0.45 -6.42 0.87
C LEU A 11 -0.45 -7.82 0.26
N LYS A 12 0.66 -8.56 0.34
CA LYS A 12 0.82 -9.88 -0.28
C LYS A 12 0.21 -11.03 0.54
N THR A 13 0.22 -10.94 1.86
CA THR A 13 -0.08 -12.07 2.75
C THR A 13 -1.46 -11.98 3.40
N HIS A 14 -1.93 -10.76 3.71
CA HIS A 14 -3.12 -10.55 4.53
C HIS A 14 -4.33 -10.02 3.76
N LEU A 15 -4.12 -9.49 2.54
CA LEU A 15 -5.18 -8.91 1.73
C LEU A 15 -5.67 -9.87 0.64
N LYS A 16 -6.98 -9.86 0.43
CA LYS A 16 -7.63 -10.59 -0.67
C LYS A 16 -7.88 -9.63 -1.81
N TYR A 17 -7.56 -10.09 -3.02
CA TYR A 17 -7.79 -9.33 -4.24
C TYR A 17 -8.89 -9.94 -5.11
N PRO A 18 -9.64 -9.14 -5.89
CA PRO A 18 -9.48 -7.69 -6.08
C PRO A 18 -9.90 -6.87 -4.85
N ALA A 19 -9.16 -5.78 -4.56
CA ALA A 19 -9.39 -4.89 -3.42
C ALA A 19 -9.43 -3.43 -3.88
N THR A 20 -10.34 -2.64 -3.32
CA THR A 20 -10.40 -1.20 -3.61
C THR A 20 -9.42 -0.41 -2.74
N LYS A 21 -9.12 0.84 -3.11
CA LYS A 21 -8.42 1.78 -2.22
C LYS A 21 -9.03 1.79 -0.81
N ALA A 22 -10.36 1.81 -0.70
CA ALA A 22 -11.03 1.82 0.59
C ALA A 22 -10.76 0.55 1.42
N ASP A 23 -10.78 -0.64 0.79
CA ASP A 23 -10.45 -1.90 1.45
C ASP A 23 -8.99 -1.93 1.91
N LEU A 24 -8.06 -1.49 1.06
CA LEU A 24 -6.64 -1.42 1.37
C LEU A 24 -6.37 -0.46 2.53
N VAL A 25 -7.04 0.69 2.53
CA VAL A 25 -6.95 1.68 3.60
C VAL A 25 -7.56 1.17 4.90
N ALA A 26 -8.70 0.46 4.84
CA ALA A 26 -9.32 -0.15 6.01
C ALA A 26 -8.42 -1.24 6.62
N ALA A 27 -7.81 -2.09 5.78
CA ALA A 27 -6.85 -3.09 6.20
C ALA A 27 -5.60 -2.43 6.83
N CYS A 28 -5.05 -1.40 6.17
CA CYS A 28 -3.90 -0.65 6.68
C CYS A 28 -4.21 0.06 8.00
N ASN A 29 -5.42 0.60 8.17
CA ASN A 29 -5.88 1.21 9.43
C ASN A 29 -5.96 0.21 10.58
N ASN A 30 -6.25 -1.05 10.29
CA ASN A 30 -6.30 -2.14 11.27
C ASN A 30 -4.91 -2.57 11.76
N LEU A 31 -3.83 -2.13 11.12
CA LEU A 31 -2.47 -2.43 11.55
C LEU A 31 -2.07 -1.50 12.68
N SER A 32 -1.83 -2.06 13.86
CA SER A 32 -1.21 -1.35 14.99
C SER A 32 0.29 -1.10 14.78
N ASP A 33 0.92 -1.77 13.81
CA ASP A 33 2.35 -1.62 13.49
C ASP A 33 2.67 -0.34 12.70
N PHE A 34 1.65 0.31 12.11
CA PHE A 34 1.81 1.54 11.32
C PHE A 34 1.27 2.76 12.07
N SER A 35 2.03 3.86 12.02
CA SER A 35 1.61 5.13 12.60
C SER A 35 0.53 5.79 11.74
N GLU A 36 -0.21 6.75 12.31
CA GLU A 36 -1.21 7.51 11.57
C GLU A 36 -0.59 8.28 10.38
N GLU A 37 0.66 8.73 10.51
CA GLU A 37 1.41 9.37 9.42
C GLU A 37 1.68 8.41 8.26
N ASP A 38 2.08 7.17 8.56
CA ASP A 38 2.31 6.13 7.53
C ASP A 38 1.01 5.79 6.80
N LYS A 39 -0.09 5.71 7.56
CA LYS A 39 -1.44 5.45 7.01
C LYS A 39 -1.88 6.61 6.11
N LYS A 40 -1.64 7.85 6.51
CA LYS A 40 -1.93 9.03 5.68
C LYS A 40 -1.10 9.06 4.41
N GLU A 41 0.21 8.85 4.49
CA GLU A 41 1.06 8.78 3.31
C GLU A 41 0.59 7.69 2.33
N PHE A 42 0.20 6.52 2.84
CA PHE A 42 -0.38 5.45 2.02
C PHE A 42 -1.67 5.89 1.34
N MET A 43 -2.61 6.52 2.08
CA MET A 43 -3.87 7.02 1.54
C MET A 43 -3.68 8.12 0.48
N GLU A 44 -2.70 9.01 0.69
CA GLU A 44 -2.40 10.11 -0.23
C GLU A 44 -1.69 9.64 -1.49
N LYS A 45 -0.76 8.69 -1.36
CA LYS A 45 -0.02 8.13 -2.50
C LYS A 45 -0.81 7.09 -3.29
N LEU A 46 -1.73 6.37 -2.66
CA LEU A 46 -2.52 5.35 -3.33
C LEU A 46 -3.61 6.01 -4.18
N PRO A 47 -3.57 5.91 -5.52
CA PRO A 47 -4.64 6.44 -6.35
C PRO A 47 -5.96 5.72 -6.06
N GLU A 48 -7.06 6.39 -6.35
CA GLU A 48 -8.37 5.73 -6.26
C GLU A 48 -8.51 4.69 -7.38
N GLY A 49 -8.89 3.46 -7.02
CA GLY A 49 -8.95 2.37 -7.97
C GLY A 49 -9.26 1.03 -7.32
N THR A 50 -9.43 0.02 -8.18
CA THR A 50 -9.52 -1.38 -7.80
C THR A 50 -8.25 -2.08 -8.24
N TYR A 51 -7.57 -2.69 -7.28
CA TYR A 51 -6.31 -3.38 -7.48
C TYR A 51 -6.58 -4.88 -7.55
N ASN A 52 -6.02 -5.53 -8.57
CA ASN A 52 -6.21 -6.97 -8.74
C ASN A 52 -5.20 -7.82 -7.97
N SER A 53 -4.14 -7.20 -7.44
CA SER A 53 -3.05 -7.87 -6.72
C SER A 53 -2.21 -6.87 -5.94
N ALA A 54 -1.43 -7.38 -4.97
CA ALA A 54 -0.49 -6.57 -4.20
C ALA A 54 0.53 -5.83 -5.09
N ASP A 55 0.99 -6.48 -6.16
CA ASP A 55 1.93 -5.88 -7.10
C ASP A 55 1.36 -4.62 -7.79
N ASP A 56 0.04 -4.61 -8.04
CA ASP A 56 -0.67 -3.48 -8.64
C ASP A 56 -0.69 -2.27 -7.69
N VAL A 57 -0.90 -2.55 -6.40
CA VAL A 57 -0.82 -1.54 -5.32
C VAL A 57 0.61 -0.98 -5.21
N ILE A 58 1.61 -1.86 -5.17
CA ILE A 58 3.03 -1.50 -5.06
C ILE A 58 3.47 -0.65 -6.27
N LYS A 59 3.01 -0.99 -7.47
CA LYS A 59 3.19 -0.21 -8.71
C LYS A 59 2.57 1.17 -8.59
N ALA A 60 1.31 1.24 -8.18
CA ALA A 60 0.59 2.50 -8.07
C ALA A 60 1.19 3.44 -7.02
N LEU A 61 1.77 2.90 -5.96
CA LEU A 61 2.48 3.65 -4.92
C LEU A 61 3.91 4.07 -5.32
N GLY A 62 4.42 3.59 -6.45
CA GLY A 62 5.80 3.83 -6.86
C GLY A 62 6.82 3.21 -5.91
N TRP A 63 6.44 2.18 -5.14
CA TRP A 63 7.35 1.46 -4.26
C TRP A 63 8.16 0.38 -4.98
N GLN A 64 7.89 0.17 -6.26
CA GLN A 64 8.84 -0.51 -7.12
C GLN A 64 10.13 0.29 -7.10
N GLN A 65 11.26 -0.39 -6.89
CA GLN A 65 12.57 0.25 -6.99
C GLN A 65 12.76 0.70 -8.44
N THR A 66 12.28 1.88 -8.79
CA THR A 66 12.74 2.59 -9.98
C THR A 66 14.16 3.04 -9.65
N PRO A 67 15.20 2.65 -10.43
CA PRO A 67 16.46 3.37 -10.37
C PRO A 67 16.18 4.87 -10.56
N PRO A 68 16.97 5.75 -9.92
CA PRO A 68 16.70 7.18 -9.90
C PRO A 68 16.39 7.67 -11.31
N GLN A 69 15.29 8.42 -11.42
CA GLN A 69 14.94 9.14 -12.65
C GLN A 69 16.16 9.96 -13.06
N ALA A 70 16.68 9.65 -14.25
CA ALA A 70 17.86 10.29 -14.84
C ALA A 70 17.58 11.75 -15.21
#